data_AF-A0A851E4Z8-F1
#
_entry.id   AF-A0A851E4Z8-F1
#
_cell.length_a   1.000
_cell.length_b   1.000
_cell.length_c   1.000
_cell.angle_alpha   90.00
_cell.angle_beta   90.00
_cell.angle_gamma   90.00
#
_symmetry.space_group_name_H-M   'P 1'
#
loop_
_entity.id
_entity.type
_entity.pdbx_description
1 polymer ?
#
loop_
_entity_poly.entity_id
_entity_poly.type
_entity_poly.pdbx_seq_one_letter_code
_entity_poly.pdbx_strand_id
1 'polypeptide(L)'
;WHNLVDYERTKFQEILEETPKDELSSVSDESSSSLGADSSSKPIVSPTLVLNNGYLKLLQWDYCKTIPETLITDEVRLQELREKLNQLKIIACVSLITNNMVGTAIVDVPDFADQLKRISLPLLEGMNKKSFDLKEALNAIGVQICSTVNKSLSERGLPTISEEMQSNLMGQIAHIVEKNNPVCSLIDKRIQLFMRSLLALPSFQKCMPTMPGGLSVIQTEMELLGSQYASIVNFNKKVYGPFYANILRKLLFPEAAVEKTEAETSSN
;
A
#
# COMPACT_ATOMS: atom_id res chain seq x y z
N TRP A 1 9.06 -5.94 24.23
CA TRP A 1 8.88 -6.58 22.90
C TRP A 1 9.11 -8.08 22.94
N HIS A 2 10.22 -8.61 23.49
CA HIS A 2 10.46 -10.06 23.52
C HIS A 2 9.33 -10.84 24.23
N ASN A 3 9.00 -10.47 25.46
CA ASN A 3 7.92 -11.10 26.24
C ASN A 3 6.54 -11.03 25.59
N LEU A 4 6.27 -10.00 24.75
CA LEU A 4 4.99 -9.88 24.04
C LEU A 4 4.95 -10.78 22.79
N VAL A 5 6.07 -10.88 22.07
CA VAL A 5 6.20 -11.77 20.92
C VAL A 5 6.04 -13.24 21.33
N ASP A 6 6.68 -13.63 22.44
CA ASP A 6 6.58 -15.01 22.92
C ASP A 6 5.19 -15.30 23.50
N TYR A 7 4.56 -14.33 24.19
CA TYR A 7 3.18 -14.46 24.65
C TYR A 7 2.18 -14.68 23.50
N GLU A 8 2.22 -13.83 22.46
CA GLU A 8 1.31 -13.98 21.32
C GLU A 8 1.56 -15.29 20.56
N ARG A 9 2.82 -15.70 20.39
CA ARG A 9 3.16 -16.96 19.72
C ARG A 9 2.59 -18.15 20.49
N THR A 10 2.81 -18.21 21.80
CA THR A 10 2.33 -19.32 22.64
C THR A 10 0.80 -19.37 22.63
N LYS A 11 0.13 -18.22 22.77
CA LYS A 11 -1.33 -18.16 22.75
C LYS A 11 -1.92 -18.59 21.40
N PHE A 12 -1.31 -18.21 20.29
CA PHE A 12 -1.77 -18.66 18.96
C PHE A 12 -1.55 -20.17 18.76
N GLN A 13 -0.45 -20.70 19.29
CA GLN A 13 -0.17 -22.14 19.27
C GLN A 13 -1.20 -22.92 20.09
N GLU A 14 -1.56 -22.44 21.28
CA GLU A 14 -2.63 -23.01 22.12
C GLU A 14 -3.97 -23.05 21.37
N ILE A 15 -4.35 -21.95 20.71
CA ILE A 15 -5.58 -21.90 19.89
C ILE A 15 -5.54 -22.95 18.78
N LEU A 16 -4.43 -23.07 18.04
CA LEU A 16 -4.31 -24.08 16.98
C LEU A 16 -4.36 -25.53 17.49
N GLU A 17 -3.95 -25.77 18.74
CA GLU A 17 -4.00 -27.08 19.39
C GLU A 17 -5.40 -27.41 19.94
N GLU A 18 -6.18 -26.39 20.30
CA GLU A 18 -7.57 -26.53 20.77
C GLU A 18 -8.59 -26.66 19.63
N THR A 19 -8.31 -26.17 18.43
CA THR A 19 -9.21 -26.32 17.27
C THR A 19 -9.08 -27.73 16.66
N PRO A 20 -10.17 -28.53 16.56
CA PRO A 20 -10.11 -29.87 15.96
C PRO A 20 -9.68 -29.79 14.48
N LYS A 21 -8.75 -30.68 14.09
CA LYS A 21 -8.06 -30.71 12.78
C LYS A 21 -8.97 -30.85 11.54
N ASP A 22 -10.27 -31.06 11.71
CA ASP A 22 -11.18 -31.42 10.61
C ASP A 22 -11.66 -30.25 9.75
N GLU A 23 -11.65 -29.00 10.24
CA GLU A 23 -12.18 -27.86 9.47
C GLU A 23 -11.24 -27.36 8.34
N LEU A 24 -9.97 -27.78 8.34
CA LEU A 24 -8.96 -27.35 7.34
C LEU A 24 -8.83 -28.30 6.14
N SER A 25 -9.64 -29.36 6.07
CA SER A 25 -9.56 -30.41 5.04
C SER A 25 -10.45 -30.19 3.80
N SER A 26 -11.29 -29.14 3.79
CA SER A 26 -12.34 -28.98 2.76
C SER A 26 -11.97 -28.17 1.51
N VAL A 27 -10.69 -27.88 1.27
CA VAL A 27 -10.25 -27.23 0.01
C VAL A 27 -9.14 -28.06 -0.65
N SER A 28 -9.50 -29.24 -1.11
CA SER A 28 -8.75 -29.96 -2.13
C SER A 28 -9.72 -30.81 -2.91
N ASP A 29 -10.30 -30.23 -3.97
CA ASP A 29 -10.50 -30.95 -5.22
C ASP A 29 -10.88 -29.97 -6.33
N GLU A 30 -10.48 -30.34 -7.55
CA GLU A 30 -10.61 -29.67 -8.85
C GLU A 30 -9.37 -28.90 -9.33
N SER A 31 -8.40 -29.66 -9.84
CA SER A 31 -7.72 -29.32 -11.10
C SER A 31 -6.95 -30.53 -11.63
N SER A 32 -7.60 -31.33 -12.47
CA SER A 32 -6.92 -32.22 -13.40
C SER A 32 -6.96 -31.59 -14.80
N SER A 33 -5.79 -31.29 -15.38
CA SER A 33 -5.51 -31.56 -16.79
C SER A 33 -4.09 -31.17 -17.23
N SER A 34 -3.39 -32.21 -17.68
CA SER A 34 -2.43 -32.31 -18.79
C SER A 34 -1.07 -31.61 -18.77
N LEU A 35 -0.06 -32.46 -19.00
CA LEU A 35 1.35 -32.20 -19.21
C LEU A 35 1.64 -31.32 -20.43
N GLY A 36 2.68 -30.50 -20.29
CA GLY A 36 3.46 -29.94 -21.39
C GLY A 36 4.87 -29.68 -20.88
N ALA A 37 5.83 -30.48 -21.32
CA ALA A 37 7.24 -30.35 -20.98
C ALA A 37 7.80 -29.06 -21.59
N ASP A 38 8.41 -28.22 -20.74
CA ASP A 38 9.50 -27.36 -21.19
C ASP A 38 10.44 -27.09 -20.01
N SER A 39 11.69 -27.52 -20.19
CA SER A 39 12.79 -27.30 -19.28
C SER A 39 13.19 -25.82 -19.30
N SER A 40 12.46 -24.99 -18.58
CA SER A 40 12.99 -23.73 -18.06
C SER A 40 13.25 -23.94 -16.57
N SER A 41 14.46 -23.61 -16.12
CA SER A 41 14.76 -23.56 -14.69
C SER A 41 13.73 -22.65 -14.04
N LYS A 42 12.80 -23.23 -13.27
CA LYS A 42 11.79 -22.46 -12.53
C LYS A 42 12.55 -21.42 -11.69
N PRO A 43 12.28 -20.12 -11.83
CA PRO A 43 12.97 -19.11 -11.05
C PRO A 43 12.77 -19.44 -9.57
N ILE A 44 13.87 -19.64 -8.84
CA ILE A 44 13.80 -19.93 -7.40
C ILE A 44 13.25 -18.67 -6.72
N VAL A 45 11.96 -18.70 -6.39
CA VAL A 45 11.28 -17.58 -5.74
C VAL A 45 11.68 -17.56 -4.27
N SER A 46 12.30 -16.47 -3.82
CA SER A 46 12.68 -16.30 -2.41
C SER A 46 11.44 -16.27 -1.50
N PRO A 47 11.36 -17.09 -0.43
CA PRO A 47 10.25 -17.06 0.53
C PRO A 47 10.02 -15.66 1.13
N THR A 48 11.10 -14.93 1.42
CA THR A 48 11.05 -13.55 1.92
C THR A 48 10.39 -12.61 0.92
N LEU A 49 10.69 -12.78 -0.37
CA LEU A 49 10.10 -11.98 -1.44
C LEU A 49 8.60 -12.27 -1.59
N VAL A 50 8.19 -13.54 -1.52
CA VAL A 50 6.77 -13.93 -1.53
C VAL A 50 6.04 -13.27 -0.37
N LEU A 51 6.58 -13.41 0.84
CA LEU A 51 5.98 -12.86 2.05
C LEU A 51 5.88 -11.33 2.00
N ASN A 52 6.95 -10.64 1.58
CA ASN A 52 6.93 -9.18 1.42
C ASN A 52 5.89 -8.72 0.39
N ASN A 53 5.75 -9.42 -0.74
CA ASN A 53 4.71 -9.09 -1.71
C ASN A 53 3.29 -9.38 -1.17
N GLY A 54 3.12 -10.42 -0.34
CA GLY A 54 1.87 -10.68 0.38
C GLY A 54 1.46 -9.49 1.24
N TYR A 55 2.39 -8.97 2.06
CA TYR A 55 2.15 -7.76 2.84
C TYR A 55 1.83 -6.56 1.93
N LEU A 56 2.61 -6.27 0.89
CA LEU A 56 2.32 -5.14 -0.02
C LEU A 56 0.89 -5.16 -0.59
N LYS A 57 0.34 -6.36 -0.86
CA LYS A 57 -1.05 -6.49 -1.32
C LYS A 57 -2.08 -6.02 -0.28
N LEU A 58 -1.76 -6.05 1.02
CA LEU A 58 -2.63 -5.53 2.09
C LEU A 58 -2.92 -4.04 1.97
N LEU A 59 -1.99 -3.27 1.37
CA LEU A 59 -2.20 -1.84 1.11
C LEU A 59 -3.24 -1.57 0.02
N GLN A 60 -3.55 -2.59 -0.80
CA GLN A 60 -4.58 -2.54 -1.84
C GLN A 60 -5.76 -3.48 -1.55
N TRP A 61 -5.76 -4.13 -0.38
CA TRP A 61 -6.73 -5.17 -0.04
C TRP A 61 -8.15 -4.61 0.11
N ASP A 62 -9.12 -5.46 -0.21
CA ASP A 62 -10.52 -5.18 0.05
C ASP A 62 -10.87 -5.66 1.46
N TYR A 63 -10.90 -4.74 2.43
CA TYR A 63 -11.20 -5.01 3.84
C TYR A 63 -12.69 -5.31 4.09
N CYS A 64 -13.52 -5.42 3.05
CA CYS A 64 -14.80 -6.12 3.16
C CYS A 64 -14.62 -7.65 3.22
N LYS A 65 -13.44 -8.15 2.85
CA LYS A 65 -13.07 -9.57 2.86
C LYS A 65 -12.21 -9.88 4.09
N THR A 66 -12.26 -11.13 4.53
CA THR A 66 -11.46 -11.63 5.65
C THR A 66 -9.96 -11.46 5.40
N ILE A 67 -9.27 -10.91 6.39
CA ILE A 67 -7.80 -10.82 6.44
C ILE A 67 -7.24 -12.13 7.05
N PRO A 68 -5.97 -12.51 6.78
CA PRO A 68 -5.37 -13.65 7.47
C PRO A 68 -5.47 -13.55 8.99
N GLU A 69 -5.66 -14.69 9.65
CA GLU A 69 -5.91 -14.78 11.09
C GLU A 69 -4.80 -14.15 11.91
N THR A 70 -3.57 -14.28 11.42
CA THR A 70 -2.36 -13.69 12.01
C THR A 70 -2.39 -12.16 12.05
N LEU A 71 -3.29 -11.50 11.32
CA LEU A 71 -3.40 -10.05 11.18
C LEU A 71 -4.72 -9.49 11.71
N ILE A 72 -5.62 -10.33 12.25
CA ILE A 72 -6.94 -9.90 12.77
C ILE A 72 -6.81 -8.79 13.82
N THR A 73 -5.82 -8.89 14.72
CA THR A 73 -5.62 -7.89 15.78
C THR A 73 -5.17 -6.53 15.24
N ASP A 74 -4.57 -6.50 14.05
CA ASP A 74 -4.10 -5.30 13.37
C ASP A 74 -5.02 -4.84 12.23
N GLU A 75 -6.15 -5.52 12.00
CA GLU A 75 -7.03 -5.29 10.84
C GLU A 75 -7.47 -3.83 10.72
N VAL A 76 -8.00 -3.26 11.80
CA VAL A 76 -8.46 -1.85 11.84
C VAL A 76 -7.31 -0.89 11.53
N ARG A 77 -6.13 -1.14 12.12
CA ARG A 77 -4.94 -0.29 11.91
C ARG A 77 -4.46 -0.37 10.45
N LEU A 78 -4.48 -1.56 9.86
CA LEU A 78 -4.10 -1.78 8.47
C LEU A 78 -5.09 -1.12 7.50
N GLN A 79 -6.39 -1.19 7.81
CA GLN A 79 -7.43 -0.49 7.06
C GLN A 79 -7.20 1.02 7.10
N GLU A 80 -7.01 1.62 8.28
CA GLU A 80 -6.73 3.06 8.42
C GLU A 80 -5.48 3.50 7.64
N LEU A 81 -4.42 2.69 7.67
CA LEU A 81 -3.19 2.97 6.90
C LEU A 81 -3.45 2.92 5.40
N ARG A 82 -4.24 1.96 4.90
CA ARG A 82 -4.65 1.91 3.50
C ARG A 82 -5.48 3.14 3.11
N GLU A 83 -6.39 3.57 3.96
CA GLU A 83 -7.24 4.74 3.72
C GLU A 83 -6.40 6.01 3.60
N LYS A 84 -5.51 6.24 4.57
CA LYS A 84 -4.53 7.34 4.53
C LYS A 84 -3.64 7.27 3.30
N LEU A 85 -3.15 6.09 2.93
CA LEU A 85 -2.30 5.92 1.74
C LEU A 85 -3.05 6.33 0.47
N ASN A 86 -4.32 5.97 0.35
CA ASN A 86 -5.12 6.37 -0.81
C ASN A 86 -5.34 7.89 -0.85
N GLN A 87 -5.57 8.55 0.29
CA GLN A 87 -5.68 10.01 0.34
C GLN A 87 -4.37 10.67 -0.11
N LEU A 88 -3.23 10.22 0.42
CA LEU A 88 -1.90 10.70 0.04
C LEU A 88 -1.63 10.49 -1.46
N LYS A 89 -2.04 9.36 -2.03
CA LYS A 89 -1.95 9.09 -3.47
C LYS A 89 -2.67 10.15 -4.29
N ILE A 90 -3.90 10.52 -3.92
CA ILE A 90 -4.66 11.56 -4.62
C ILE A 90 -3.96 12.92 -4.48
N ILE A 91 -3.53 13.28 -3.27
CA ILE A 91 -2.79 14.53 -3.01
C ILE A 91 -1.52 14.62 -3.86
N ALA A 92 -0.75 13.54 -3.99
CA ALA A 92 0.43 13.50 -4.83
C ALA A 92 0.09 13.65 -6.32
N CYS A 93 -1.01 13.06 -6.80
CA CYS A 93 -1.49 13.24 -8.16
C CYS A 93 -1.86 14.71 -8.44
N VAL A 94 -2.69 15.30 -7.57
CA VAL A 94 -3.09 16.71 -7.62
C VAL A 94 -1.86 17.62 -7.62
N SER A 95 -0.91 17.35 -6.75
CA SER A 95 0.33 18.12 -6.64
C SER A 95 1.19 18.01 -7.90
N LEU A 96 1.31 16.82 -8.48
CA LEU A 96 2.08 16.61 -9.70
C LEU A 96 1.44 17.33 -10.90
N ILE A 97 0.12 17.23 -11.05
CA ILE A 97 -0.62 17.94 -12.12
C ILE A 97 -0.46 19.45 -11.96
N THR A 98 -0.68 19.97 -10.75
CA THR A 98 -0.59 21.41 -10.47
C THR A 98 0.82 21.94 -10.75
N ASN A 99 1.86 21.26 -10.27
CA ASN A 99 3.24 21.68 -10.54
C ASN A 99 3.63 21.59 -12.02
N ASN A 100 3.14 20.58 -12.75
CA ASN A 100 3.43 20.46 -14.17
C ASN A 100 2.73 21.54 -15.00
N MET A 101 1.53 21.95 -14.61
CA MET A 101 0.76 22.94 -15.37
C MET A 101 1.14 24.36 -15.00
N VAL A 102 1.08 24.71 -13.72
CA VAL A 102 1.25 26.08 -13.24
C VAL A 102 2.51 26.26 -12.39
N GLY A 103 3.47 25.33 -12.46
CA GLY A 103 4.70 25.36 -11.65
C GLY A 103 5.46 26.67 -11.72
N THR A 104 5.57 27.27 -12.91
CA THR A 104 6.22 28.58 -13.10
C THR A 104 5.47 29.71 -12.40
N ALA A 105 4.14 29.63 -12.34
CA ALA A 105 3.32 30.61 -11.65
C ALA A 105 3.46 30.50 -10.13
N ILE A 106 3.75 29.32 -9.58
CA ILE A 106 3.78 29.07 -8.13
C ILE A 106 5.19 28.89 -7.55
N VAL A 107 6.25 28.98 -8.36
CA VAL A 107 7.64 28.68 -7.94
C VAL A 107 8.11 29.53 -6.75
N ASP A 108 7.72 30.80 -6.72
CA ASP A 108 8.09 31.73 -5.64
C ASP A 108 7.05 31.78 -4.51
N VAL A 109 6.06 30.87 -4.51
CA VAL A 109 5.04 30.82 -3.46
C VAL A 109 5.54 29.89 -2.35
N PRO A 110 5.85 30.44 -1.15
CA PRO A 110 6.34 29.62 -0.05
C PRO A 110 5.26 28.63 0.39
N ASP A 111 5.70 27.41 0.74
CA ASP A 111 4.87 26.35 1.30
C ASP A 111 3.63 26.01 0.46
N PHE A 112 3.67 26.23 -0.86
CA PHE A 112 2.54 25.94 -1.74
C PHE A 112 2.14 24.45 -1.69
N ALA A 113 3.14 23.57 -1.55
CA ALA A 113 2.94 22.15 -1.25
C ALA A 113 2.00 21.92 -0.05
N ASP A 114 2.22 22.63 1.06
CA ASP A 114 1.37 22.51 2.24
C ASP A 114 0.01 23.17 2.04
N GLN A 115 -0.10 24.21 1.21
CA GLN A 115 -1.40 24.76 0.81
C GLN A 115 -2.24 23.75 0.03
N LEU A 116 -1.64 23.03 -0.93
CA LEU A 116 -2.32 21.97 -1.67
C LEU A 116 -2.83 20.86 -0.73
N LYS A 117 -2.05 20.48 0.27
CA LYS A 117 -2.47 19.52 1.30
C LYS A 117 -3.62 20.05 2.15
N ARG A 118 -3.56 21.31 2.60
CA ARG A 118 -4.63 21.95 3.39
C ARG A 118 -5.96 22.05 2.63
N ILE A 119 -5.93 22.24 1.32
CA ILE A 119 -7.12 22.21 0.45
C ILE A 119 -7.63 20.78 0.28
N SER A 120 -6.72 19.86 -0.07
CA SER A 120 -7.12 18.53 -0.54
C SER A 120 -7.53 17.60 0.59
N LEU A 121 -6.85 17.63 1.74
CA LEU A 121 -7.04 16.65 2.81
C LEU A 121 -8.47 16.67 3.39
N PRO A 122 -9.08 17.83 3.73
CA PRO A 122 -10.46 17.86 4.23
C PRO A 122 -11.48 17.40 3.17
N LEU A 123 -11.25 17.72 1.90
CA LEU A 123 -12.14 17.31 0.80
C LEU A 123 -12.06 15.82 0.48
N LEU A 124 -11.00 15.13 0.93
CA LEU A 124 -10.81 13.69 0.80
C LEU A 124 -11.20 12.92 2.08
N GLU A 125 -11.73 13.61 3.10
CA GLU A 125 -12.18 12.97 4.32
C GLU A 125 -13.38 12.04 4.03
N GLY A 126 -13.31 10.81 4.53
CA GLY A 126 -14.35 9.81 4.31
C GLY A 126 -14.34 9.14 2.93
N MET A 127 -13.26 9.28 2.15
CA MET A 127 -13.08 8.62 0.84
C MET A 127 -13.21 7.08 0.87
N ASN A 128 -13.10 6.47 2.04
CA ASN A 128 -13.33 5.05 2.26
C ASN A 128 -14.82 4.65 2.31
N LYS A 129 -15.73 5.61 2.44
CA LYS A 129 -17.18 5.36 2.50
C LYS A 129 -17.74 5.16 1.10
N LYS A 130 -18.66 4.19 0.94
CA LYS A 130 -19.34 3.91 -0.34
C LYS A 130 -20.13 5.10 -0.89
N SER A 131 -20.57 6.00 -0.02
CA SER A 131 -21.34 7.20 -0.39
C SER A 131 -20.47 8.37 -0.84
N PHE A 132 -19.15 8.25 -0.81
CA PHE A 132 -18.24 9.34 -1.11
C PHE A 132 -18.12 9.55 -2.63
N ASP A 133 -18.43 10.76 -3.11
CA ASP A 133 -18.22 11.13 -4.51
C ASP A 133 -16.82 11.72 -4.71
N LEU A 134 -15.89 10.87 -5.14
CA LEU A 134 -14.52 11.30 -5.43
C LEU A 134 -14.44 12.28 -6.60
N LYS A 135 -15.35 12.20 -7.58
CA LYS A 135 -15.34 13.12 -8.72
C LYS A 135 -15.74 14.52 -8.28
N GLU A 136 -16.78 14.62 -7.45
CA GLU A 136 -17.20 15.89 -6.84
C GLU A 136 -16.07 16.49 -5.98
N ALA A 137 -15.45 15.69 -5.12
CA ALA A 137 -14.31 16.13 -4.31
C ALA A 137 -13.16 16.66 -5.16
N LEU A 138 -12.78 15.94 -6.24
CA LEU A 138 -11.73 16.38 -7.16
C LEU A 138 -12.10 17.67 -7.91
N ASN A 139 -13.35 17.84 -8.32
CA ASN A 139 -13.81 19.09 -8.91
C ASN A 139 -13.67 20.26 -7.92
N ALA A 140 -14.10 20.07 -6.67
CA ALA A 140 -13.97 21.07 -5.62
C ALA A 140 -12.49 21.42 -5.33
N ILE A 141 -11.62 20.41 -5.29
CA ILE A 141 -10.16 20.60 -5.17
C ILE A 141 -9.63 21.44 -6.33
N GLY A 142 -10.01 21.12 -7.57
CA GLY A 142 -9.60 21.87 -8.76
C GLY A 142 -9.98 23.35 -8.70
N VAL A 143 -11.23 23.65 -8.32
CA VAL A 143 -11.70 25.04 -8.14
C VAL A 143 -10.88 25.78 -7.08
N GLN A 144 -10.68 25.16 -5.91
CA GLN A 144 -9.93 25.79 -4.81
C GLN A 144 -8.46 26.01 -5.16
N ILE A 145 -7.84 25.11 -5.93
CA ILE A 145 -6.46 25.27 -6.39
C ILE A 145 -6.38 26.43 -7.39
N CYS A 146 -7.25 26.51 -8.39
CA CYS A 146 -7.28 27.64 -9.32
C CYS A 146 -7.46 28.97 -8.58
N SER A 147 -8.37 29.02 -7.61
CA SER A 147 -8.58 30.20 -6.76
C SER A 147 -7.32 30.57 -5.97
N THR A 148 -6.64 29.57 -5.38
CA THR A 148 -5.41 29.78 -4.59
C THR A 148 -4.27 30.29 -5.46
N VAL A 149 -4.07 29.70 -6.64
CA VAL A 149 -3.05 30.13 -7.61
C VAL A 149 -3.28 31.59 -8.03
N ASN A 150 -4.52 31.92 -8.42
CA ASN A 150 -4.86 33.29 -8.84
C ASN A 150 -4.72 34.30 -7.72
N LYS A 151 -5.08 33.92 -6.48
CA LYS A 151 -4.85 34.76 -5.30
C LYS A 151 -3.36 35.03 -5.10
N SER A 152 -2.52 33.99 -5.12
CA SER A 152 -1.06 34.15 -4.96
C SER A 152 -0.39 34.94 -6.08
N LEU A 153 -0.93 34.89 -7.31
CA LEU A 153 -0.47 35.75 -8.41
C LEU A 153 -0.85 37.21 -8.17
N SER A 154 -2.11 37.46 -7.80
CA SER A 154 -2.62 38.81 -7.53
C SER A 154 -1.88 39.49 -6.39
N GLU A 155 -1.57 38.76 -5.31
CA GLU A 155 -0.80 39.25 -4.16
C GLU A 155 0.64 39.65 -4.54
N ARG A 156 1.19 39.08 -5.61
CA ARG A 156 2.51 39.42 -6.16
C ARG A 156 2.44 40.44 -7.32
N GLY A 157 1.25 40.98 -7.62
CA GLY A 157 1.04 41.91 -8.74
C GLY A 157 1.19 41.27 -10.12
N LEU A 158 1.07 39.95 -10.21
CA LEU A 158 1.15 39.18 -11.45
C LEU A 158 -0.26 38.93 -12.02
N PRO A 159 -0.40 38.82 -13.36
CA PRO A 159 -1.67 38.47 -13.97
C PRO A 159 -2.12 37.07 -13.55
N THR A 160 -3.44 36.89 -13.44
CA THR A 160 -4.06 35.58 -13.18
C THR A 160 -3.81 34.61 -14.34
N ILE A 161 -3.91 33.30 -14.06
CA ILE A 161 -3.88 32.30 -15.12
C ILE A 161 -5.12 32.40 -16.01
N SER A 162 -4.95 32.13 -17.31
CA SER A 162 -6.05 32.22 -18.29
C SER A 162 -7.19 31.26 -17.96
N GLU A 163 -8.40 31.58 -18.45
CA GLU A 163 -9.57 30.70 -18.29
C GLU A 163 -9.35 29.32 -18.91
N GLU A 164 -8.66 29.25 -20.06
CA GLU A 164 -8.27 27.98 -20.68
C GLU A 164 -7.37 27.15 -19.77
N MET A 165 -6.37 27.79 -19.13
CA MET A 165 -5.46 27.11 -18.21
C MET A 165 -6.18 26.61 -16.96
N GLN A 166 -7.12 27.39 -16.43
CA GLN A 166 -7.97 26.99 -15.31
C GLN A 166 -8.85 25.77 -15.68
N SER A 167 -9.52 25.84 -16.83
CA SER A 167 -10.36 24.75 -17.34
C SER A 167 -9.56 23.46 -17.52
N ASN A 168 -8.37 23.55 -18.10
CA ASN A 168 -7.48 22.40 -18.30
C ASN A 168 -6.99 21.82 -16.95
N LEU A 169 -6.58 22.68 -16.00
CA LEU A 169 -6.14 22.22 -14.67
C LEU A 169 -7.26 21.51 -13.92
N MET A 170 -8.45 22.10 -13.89
CA MET A 170 -9.64 21.48 -13.28
C MET A 170 -9.99 20.15 -13.96
N GLY A 171 -9.98 20.10 -15.30
CA GLY A 171 -10.25 18.89 -16.06
C GLY A 171 -9.25 17.77 -15.76
N GLN A 172 -7.95 18.06 -15.72
CA GLN A 172 -6.94 17.05 -15.39
C GLN A 172 -7.06 16.53 -13.96
N ILE A 173 -7.36 17.40 -12.99
CA ILE A 173 -7.62 16.99 -11.60
C ILE A 173 -8.88 16.11 -11.52
N ALA A 174 -9.96 16.50 -12.19
CA ALA A 174 -11.19 15.71 -12.22
C ALA A 174 -11.00 14.31 -12.83
N HIS A 175 -10.13 14.18 -13.83
CA HIS A 175 -9.81 12.89 -14.46
C HIS A 175 -8.92 11.97 -13.62
N ILE A 176 -8.46 12.37 -12.42
CA ILE A 176 -7.68 11.48 -11.53
C ILE A 176 -8.47 10.21 -11.17
N VAL A 177 -9.80 10.29 -11.03
CA VAL A 177 -10.67 9.15 -10.71
C VAL A 177 -10.78 8.13 -11.84
N GLU A 178 -10.42 8.50 -13.07
CA GLU A 178 -10.59 7.63 -14.22
C GLU A 178 -9.67 6.42 -14.18
N LYS A 179 -10.22 5.28 -14.63
CA LYS A 179 -9.46 4.06 -14.78
C LYS A 179 -8.32 4.30 -15.78
N ASN A 180 -7.12 3.82 -15.44
CA ASN A 180 -5.90 3.96 -16.24
C ASN A 180 -5.38 5.40 -16.39
N ASN A 181 -5.75 6.33 -15.50
CA ASN A 181 -5.11 7.64 -15.46
C ASN A 181 -3.57 7.49 -15.33
N PRO A 182 -2.77 8.08 -16.24
CA PRO A 182 -1.33 7.86 -16.29
C PRO A 182 -0.60 8.47 -15.08
N VAL A 183 -1.08 9.61 -14.56
CA VAL A 183 -0.54 10.24 -13.36
C VAL A 183 -0.80 9.36 -12.16
N CYS A 184 -2.04 8.90 -11.96
CA CYS A 184 -2.38 8.00 -10.86
C CYS A 184 -1.60 6.68 -10.93
N SER A 185 -1.44 6.11 -12.12
CA SER A 185 -0.66 4.89 -12.34
C SER A 185 0.83 5.08 -12.03
N LEU A 186 1.40 6.23 -12.38
CA LEU A 186 2.78 6.58 -12.07
C LEU A 186 3.00 6.73 -10.56
N ILE A 187 2.12 7.47 -9.89
CA ILE A 187 2.19 7.68 -8.44
C ILE A 187 2.01 6.34 -7.69
N ASP A 188 1.06 5.49 -8.09
CA ASP A 188 0.88 4.17 -7.49
C ASP A 188 2.14 3.29 -7.60
N LYS A 189 2.76 3.25 -8.80
CA LYS A 189 4.04 2.53 -9.00
C LYS A 189 5.15 3.04 -8.09
N ARG A 190 5.25 4.35 -7.89
CA ARG A 190 6.25 4.98 -7.02
C ARG A 190 6.00 4.67 -5.55
N ILE A 191 4.74 4.71 -5.11
CA ILE A 191 4.34 4.30 -3.75
C ILE A 191 4.70 2.82 -3.53
N GLN A 192 4.37 1.94 -4.47
CA GLN A 192 4.70 0.51 -4.39
C GLN A 192 6.21 0.28 -4.33
N LEU A 193 7.00 1.04 -5.10
CA LEU A 193 8.46 0.98 -5.04
C LEU A 193 8.99 1.39 -3.67
N PHE A 194 8.50 2.51 -3.11
CA PHE A 194 8.89 2.99 -1.79
C PHE A 194 8.55 1.97 -0.70
N MET A 195 7.30 1.48 -0.67
CA MET A 195 6.85 0.51 0.33
C MET A 195 7.60 -0.82 0.21
N ARG A 196 7.87 -1.30 -1.02
CA ARG A 196 8.68 -2.50 -1.23
C ARG A 196 10.09 -2.33 -0.69
N SER A 197 10.71 -1.19 -0.95
CA SER A 197 12.07 -0.87 -0.48
C SER A 197 12.10 -0.81 1.05
N LEU A 198 11.07 -0.22 1.65
CA LEU A 198 10.91 -0.14 3.10
C LEU A 198 10.80 -1.52 3.76
N LEU A 199 9.98 -2.43 3.21
CA LEU A 199 9.79 -3.78 3.74
C LEU A 199 11.00 -4.71 3.51
N ALA A 200 11.89 -4.36 2.59
CA ALA A 200 13.13 -5.08 2.35
C ALA A 200 14.23 -4.73 3.37
N LEU A 201 14.08 -3.62 4.11
CA LEU A 201 15.08 -3.20 5.09
C LEU A 201 15.00 -4.07 6.36
N PRO A 202 16.16 -4.54 6.89
CA PRO A 202 16.21 -5.25 8.17
C PRO A 202 15.75 -4.39 9.35
N SER A 203 16.00 -3.08 9.29
CA SER A 203 15.54 -2.10 10.28
C SER A 203 15.34 -0.73 9.62
N PHE A 204 14.10 -0.27 9.53
CA PHE A 204 13.76 1.05 8.98
C PHE A 204 14.21 2.21 9.88
N GLN A 205 14.43 1.97 11.17
CA GLN A 205 14.89 2.96 12.15
C GLN A 205 16.30 3.52 11.88
N LYS A 206 17.10 2.88 11.01
CA LYS A 206 18.48 3.28 10.74
C LYS A 206 18.67 4.04 9.42
N CYS A 207 17.80 3.82 8.44
CA CYS A 207 17.86 4.49 7.14
C CYS A 207 16.51 4.34 6.43
N MET A 208 15.83 5.46 6.16
CA MET A 208 14.63 5.44 5.32
C MET A 208 15.03 5.34 3.85
N PRO A 209 14.28 4.60 3.01
CA PRO A 209 14.50 4.61 1.58
C PRO A 209 14.36 6.02 1.01
N THR A 210 15.16 6.35 0.00
CA THR A 210 15.02 7.61 -0.72
C THR A 210 13.61 7.75 -1.28
N MET A 211 12.99 8.90 -1.04
CA MET A 211 11.65 9.19 -1.56
C MET A 211 11.69 9.29 -3.09
N PRO A 212 10.88 8.50 -3.83
CA PRO A 212 10.77 8.65 -5.28
C PRO A 212 10.28 10.05 -5.68
N GLY A 213 10.78 10.56 -6.81
CA GLY A 213 10.35 11.86 -7.34
C GLY A 213 8.83 11.95 -7.51
N GLY A 214 8.26 13.14 -7.26
CA GLY A 214 6.81 13.37 -7.28
C GLY A 214 6.05 12.90 -6.03
N LEU A 215 6.71 12.21 -5.09
CA LEU A 215 6.17 11.94 -3.75
C LEU A 215 6.76 12.87 -2.67
N SER A 216 7.74 13.72 -3.01
CA SER A 216 8.39 14.63 -2.06
C SER A 216 7.40 15.57 -1.34
N VAL A 217 6.33 15.97 -2.02
CA VAL A 217 5.23 16.80 -1.48
C VAL A 217 4.49 16.16 -0.29
N ILE A 218 4.51 14.83 -0.21
CA ILE A 218 3.91 14.03 0.86
C ILE A 218 4.96 13.20 1.61
N GLN A 219 6.22 13.62 1.59
CA GLN A 219 7.33 12.81 2.11
C GLN A 219 7.13 12.49 3.60
N THR A 220 6.89 13.50 4.41
CA THR A 220 6.70 13.37 5.87
C THR A 220 5.57 12.40 6.19
N GLU A 221 4.45 12.52 5.50
CA GLU A 221 3.27 11.68 5.69
C GLU A 221 3.52 10.24 5.23
N MET A 222 4.23 10.05 4.11
CA MET A 222 4.61 8.73 3.60
C MET A 222 5.63 8.03 4.50
N GLU A 223 6.59 8.75 5.06
CA GLU A 223 7.57 8.21 6.00
C GLU A 223 6.89 7.76 7.29
N LEU A 224 5.98 8.58 7.83
CA LEU A 224 5.20 8.23 9.01
C LEU A 224 4.33 7.00 8.76
N LEU A 225 3.51 7.02 7.70
CA LEU A 225 2.64 5.90 7.31
C LEU A 225 3.45 4.63 7.07
N GLY A 226 4.55 4.74 6.32
CA GLY A 226 5.46 3.64 6.03
C GLY A 226 6.04 3.04 7.30
N SER A 227 6.50 3.86 8.25
CA SER A 227 7.07 3.39 9.52
C SER A 227 6.03 2.64 10.37
N GLN A 228 4.79 3.11 10.43
CA GLN A 228 3.69 2.46 11.14
C GLN A 228 3.37 1.10 10.50
N TYR A 229 3.25 1.08 9.17
CA TYR A 229 2.99 -0.13 8.41
C TYR A 229 4.13 -1.16 8.56
N ALA A 230 5.38 -0.73 8.41
CA ALA A 230 6.55 -1.59 8.58
C ALA A 230 6.68 -2.14 10.00
N SER A 231 6.27 -1.37 11.02
CA SER A 231 6.22 -1.83 12.40
C SER A 231 5.26 -3.01 12.58
N ILE A 232 4.03 -2.90 12.05
CA ILE A 232 3.03 -3.98 12.06
C ILE A 232 3.58 -5.22 11.36
N VAL A 233 4.08 -5.06 10.13
CA VAL A 233 4.61 -6.17 9.33
C VAL A 233 5.79 -6.86 10.02
N ASN A 234 6.72 -6.10 10.59
CA ASN A 234 7.89 -6.66 11.25
C ASN A 234 7.56 -7.33 12.58
N PHE A 235 6.61 -6.80 13.33
CA PHE A 235 6.10 -7.46 14.52
C PHE A 235 5.43 -8.79 14.14
N ASN A 236 4.54 -8.76 13.14
CA ASN A 236 3.85 -9.95 12.65
C ASN A 236 4.84 -11.04 12.18
N LYS A 237 5.85 -10.67 11.38
CA LYS A 237 6.92 -11.59 10.96
C LYS A 237 7.69 -12.21 12.14
N LYS A 238 7.90 -11.48 13.24
CA LYS A 238 8.59 -11.99 14.43
C LYS A 238 7.74 -13.01 15.19
N VAL A 239 6.44 -12.75 15.30
CA VAL A 239 5.50 -13.64 15.99
C VAL A 239 5.24 -14.88 15.14
N TYR A 240 4.78 -14.68 13.90
CA TYR A 240 4.22 -15.72 13.05
C TYR A 240 5.18 -16.27 11.98
N GLY A 241 6.42 -15.79 11.94
CA GLY A 241 7.45 -16.21 10.99
C GLY A 241 7.62 -17.73 10.84
N PRO A 242 7.67 -18.51 11.94
CA PRO A 242 7.75 -19.98 11.86
C PRO A 242 6.57 -20.62 11.13
N PHE A 243 5.34 -20.11 11.33
CA PHE A 243 4.14 -20.61 10.65
C PHE A 243 4.19 -20.30 9.15
N TYR A 244 4.56 -19.06 8.79
CA TYR A 244 4.76 -18.68 7.39
C TYR A 244 5.84 -19.51 6.72
N ALA A 245 6.96 -19.79 7.41
CA ALA A 245 8.04 -20.59 6.87
C ALA A 245 7.56 -22.01 6.50
N ASN A 246 6.73 -22.63 7.34
CA ASN A 246 6.18 -23.95 7.04
C ASN A 246 5.24 -23.94 5.83
N ILE A 247 4.35 -22.94 5.74
CA ILE A 247 3.44 -22.76 4.60
C ILE A 247 4.24 -22.54 3.31
N LEU A 248 5.18 -21.59 3.32
CA LEU A 248 6.01 -21.25 2.17
C LEU A 248 6.89 -22.44 1.74
N ARG A 249 7.41 -23.23 2.68
CA ARG A 249 8.16 -24.44 2.37
C ARG A 249 7.31 -25.44 1.58
N LYS A 250 6.08 -25.72 2.03
CA LYS A 250 5.16 -26.63 1.35
C LYS A 250 4.78 -26.13 -0.05
N LEU A 251 4.54 -24.83 -0.19
CA LEU A 251 4.12 -24.21 -1.46
C LEU A 251 5.26 -24.10 -2.48
N LEU A 252 6.47 -23.74 -2.03
CA LEU A 252 7.61 -23.46 -2.91
C LEU A 252 8.48 -24.70 -3.14
N PHE A 253 8.45 -25.68 -2.23
CA PHE A 253 9.24 -26.91 -2.28
C PHE A 253 8.39 -28.15 -1.93
N PRO A 254 7.38 -28.50 -2.76
CA PRO A 254 6.45 -29.59 -2.46
C PRO A 254 7.11 -30.97 -2.37
N GLU A 255 8.18 -31.24 -3.12
CA GLU A 255 8.91 -32.52 -3.09
C GLU A 255 9.60 -32.79 -1.74
N ALA A 256 10.13 -31.75 -1.08
CA ALA A 256 10.74 -31.86 0.24
C ALA A 256 9.72 -32.02 1.40
N ALA A 257 8.42 -31.91 1.12
CA ALA A 257 7.37 -32.17 2.10
C ALA A 257 6.95 -33.64 2.15
N VAL A 258 7.08 -34.37 1.03
CA VAL A 258 6.68 -35.79 0.90
C VAL A 258 7.68 -36.72 1.59
N GLU A 259 8.99 -36.47 1.46
CA GLU A 259 10.04 -37.29 2.10
C GLU A 259 9.97 -37.30 3.64
N LYS A 260 9.48 -36.22 4.27
CA LYS A 260 9.30 -36.20 5.74
C LYS A 260 8.13 -37.06 6.22
N THR A 261 7.04 -37.09 5.47
CA THR A 261 5.87 -37.93 5.79
C THR A 261 6.21 -39.41 5.62
N GLU A 262 6.95 -39.79 4.58
CA GLU A 262 7.36 -41.18 4.37
C GLU A 262 8.35 -41.67 5.44
N ALA A 263 9.31 -40.84 5.85
CA ALA A 263 10.28 -41.17 6.90
C ALA A 263 9.64 -41.31 8.30
N GLU A 264 8.58 -40.55 8.59
CA GLU A 264 7.81 -40.68 9.83
C GLU A 264 6.89 -41.92 9.82
N THR A 265 6.33 -42.31 8.67
CA THR A 265 5.56 -43.55 8.54
C THR A 265 6.41 -44.82 8.50
N SER A 266 7.67 -44.75 8.07
CA SER A 266 8.59 -45.90 8.08
C SER A 266 9.26 -46.16 9.44
N SER A 267 9.00 -45.31 10.43
CA SER A 267 9.59 -45.38 11.77
C SER A 267 8.59 -45.80 12.86
N ASN A 268 7.39 -46.28 12.49
CA ASN A 268 6.41 -46.90 13.37
C ASN A 268 6.28 -48.41 13.12
#